data_AF-A0A2R8B0Y2-F1
#
_entry.id   AF-A0A2R8B0Y2-F1
#
_cell.length_a   1.000
_cell.length_b   1.000
_cell.length_c   1.000
_cell.angle_alpha   90.00
_cell.angle_beta   90.00
_cell.angle_gamma   90.00
#
_symmetry.space_group_name_H-M   'P 1'
#
loop_
_entity.id
_entity.type
_entity.pdbx_description
1 polymer ?
#
loop_
_entity_poly.entity_id
_entity_poly.type
_entity_poly.pdbx_seq_one_letter_code
_entity_poly.pdbx_strand_id
1 'polypeptide(L)' 'MQRSEPETRCKPSDQLADLARRIRRLCPDHRDPHRFHEEKSEIAYELSQLANRVV' A
#
# COMPACT_ATOMS: atom_id res chain seq x y z
N MET A 1 -34.24 9.28 5.57
CA MET A 1 -32.82 9.45 5.96
C MET A 1 -31.97 8.91 4.83
N GLN A 2 -31.29 9.78 4.10
CA GLN A 2 -30.47 9.41 2.95
C GLN A 2 -29.28 8.58 3.45
N ARG A 3 -29.23 7.29 3.12
CA ARG A 3 -28.01 6.48 3.24
C ARG A 3 -27.13 6.85 2.06
N SER A 4 -26.35 7.92 2.21
CA SER A 4 -25.31 8.28 1.25
C SER A 4 -24.27 7.18 1.25
N GLU A 5 -24.22 6.42 0.16
CA GLU A 5 -23.17 5.48 -0.18
C GLU A 5 -21.82 6.20 -0.17
N PRO A 6 -20.77 5.68 0.48
CA PRO A 6 -19.44 6.11 0.11
C PRO A 6 -19.11 5.34 -1.16
N GLU A 7 -19.35 5.95 -2.31
CA GLU A 7 -18.63 5.58 -3.53
C GLU A 7 -17.15 5.85 -3.24
N THR A 8 -16.46 4.85 -2.69
CA THR A 8 -15.02 4.87 -2.47
C THR A 8 -14.37 4.82 -3.85
N ARG A 9 -14.35 5.98 -4.52
CA ARG A 9 -13.45 6.20 -5.64
C ARG A 9 -12.06 5.90 -5.10
N CYS A 10 -11.42 4.87 -5.64
CA CYS A 10 -10.00 4.56 -5.45
C CYS A 10 -9.17 5.81 -5.77
N LYS A 11 -9.05 6.74 -4.82
CA LYS A 11 -8.17 7.87 -4.97
C LYS A 11 -6.75 7.32 -4.80
N PRO A 12 -5.79 7.85 -5.57
CA PRO A 12 -4.39 7.50 -5.34
C PRO A 12 -3.96 7.76 -3.88
N SER A 13 -4.62 8.70 -3.19
CA SER A 13 -4.49 8.98 -1.76
C SER A 13 -4.80 7.78 -0.85
N ASP A 14 -5.85 7.02 -1.16
CA ASP A 14 -6.28 5.86 -0.35
C ASP A 14 -5.30 4.69 -0.53
N GLN A 15 -4.89 4.45 -1.78
CA GLN A 15 -3.86 3.45 -2.12
C GLN A 15 -2.52 3.78 -1.44
N LEU A 16 -2.12 5.05 -1.42
CA LEU A 16 -0.92 5.49 -0.70
C LEU A 16 -1.05 5.26 0.81
N ALA A 17 -2.22 5.52 1.39
CA ALA A 17 -2.47 5.28 2.81
C ALA A 17 -2.42 3.79 3.19
N ASP A 18 -2.88 2.90 2.29
CA ASP A 18 -2.77 1.45 2.46
C ASP A 18 -1.32 0.97 2.35
N LEU A 19 -0.57 1.45 1.36
CA LEU A 19 0.87 1.16 1.22
C LEU A 19 1.65 1.60 2.46
N ALA A 20 1.38 2.81 2.97
CA ALA A 20 2.01 3.31 4.20
C ALA A 20 1.70 2.44 5.43
N ARG A 21 0.46 1.93 5.53
CA ARG A 21 0.05 1.00 6.59
C ARG A 21 0.74 -0.35 6.46
N ARG A 22 0.89 -0.88 5.24
CA ARG A 22 1.66 -2.12 4.95
C ARG A 22 3.13 -1.97 5.36
N ILE A 23 3.80 -0.90 4.94
CA ILE A 23 5.21 -0.63 5.32
C ILE A 23 5.37 -0.54 6.84
N ARG A 24 4.45 0.15 7.54
CA ARG A 24 4.49 0.25 9.01
C ARG A 24 4.36 -1.09 9.73
N ARG A 25 3.65 -2.06 9.13
CA ARG A 25 3.48 -3.41 9.68
C ARG A 25 4.58 -4.37 9.23
N LEU A 26 5.34 -4.00 8.19
CA LEU A 26 6.48 -4.76 7.71
C LEU A 26 7.60 -4.70 8.74
N CYS A 27 7.62 -5.69 9.63
CA CYS A 27 8.72 -5.88 10.57
C CYS A 27 9.73 -6.86 9.98
N PRO A 28 11.04 -6.58 10.10
CA PRO A 28 12.07 -7.56 9.76
C PRO A 28 11.96 -8.76 10.70
N ASP A 29 11.46 -9.87 10.17
CA ASP A 29 11.49 -11.15 10.86
C ASP A 29 12.84 -11.83 10.62
N HIS A 30 13.60 -12.06 11.68
CA HIS A 30 14.92 -12.69 11.60
C HIS A 30 14.85 -14.19 11.25
N ARG A 31 13.67 -14.82 11.37
CA ARG A 31 13.46 -16.22 10.98
C ARG A 31 13.26 -16.40 9.49
N ASP A 32 12.80 -15.35 8.80
CA ASP A 32 12.61 -15.38 7.36
C ASP A 32 12.93 -14.02 6.73
N PRO A 33 14.23 -13.74 6.50
CA PRO A 33 14.64 -12.50 5.87
C PRO A 33 14.16 -12.38 4.42
N HIS A 34 13.90 -13.49 3.74
CA HIS A 34 13.46 -13.49 2.34
C HIS A 34 12.06 -12.92 2.21
N ARG A 35 11.11 -13.36 3.05
CA ARG A 35 9.74 -12.83 3.04
C ARG A 35 9.69 -11.33 3.26
N PHE A 36 10.54 -10.79 4.14
CA PHE A 36 10.64 -9.34 4.34
C PHE A 36 11.08 -8.62 3.05
N HIS A 37 12.08 -9.16 2.34
CA HIS A 37 12.58 -8.55 1.12
C HIS A 37 11.59 -8.68 -0.06
N GLU A 38 10.87 -9.79 -0.16
CA GLU A 38 9.81 -9.97 -1.15
C GLU A 38 8.67 -8.97 -0.94
N GLU A 39 8.12 -8.92 0.27
CA GLU A 39 6.98 -8.07 0.61
C GLU A 39 7.37 -6.58 0.54
N LYS A 40 8.61 -6.22 0.93
CA LYS A 40 9.17 -4.88 0.69
C LYS A 40 9.24 -4.53 -0.80
N SER A 41 9.69 -5.46 -1.63
CA SER A 41 9.87 -5.21 -3.07
C SER A 41 8.52 -5.08 -3.78
N GLU A 42 7.53 -5.87 -3.38
CA GLU A 42 6.15 -5.75 -3.86
C GLU A 42 5.57 -4.37 -3.53
N ILE A 43 5.71 -3.92 -2.28
CA ILE A 43 5.25 -2.57 -1.87
C ILE A 43 5.99 -1.47 -2.64
N ALA A 44 7.30 -1.61 -2.88
CA ALA A 44 8.07 -0.63 -3.64
C ALA A 44 7.62 -0.57 -5.11
N TYR A 45 7.29 -1.71 -5.72
CA TYR A 45 6.75 -1.77 -7.08
C TYR A 45 5.37 -1.11 -7.16
N GLU A 46 4.46 -1.42 -6.23
CA GLU A 46 3.14 -0.78 -6.16
C GLU A 46 3.25 0.75 -5.99
N LEU A 47 4.19 1.22 -5.17
CA LEU A 47 4.42 2.65 -4.94
C LEU A 47 4.97 3.35 -6.19
N SER A 48 5.89 2.70 -6.92
CA SER A 48 6.42 3.21 -8.19
C SER A 48 5.31 3.34 -9.25
N GLN A 49 4.46 2.31 -9.37
CA GLN A 49 3.31 2.33 -10.29
C GLN A 49 2.32 3.44 -9.93
N LEU A 50 2.07 3.65 -8.62
CA LEU A 50 1.21 4.73 -8.15
C LEU A 50 1.81 6.11 -8.44
N ALA A 51 3.12 6.29 -8.23
CA ALA A 51 3.81 7.54 -8.53
C ALA A 51 3.73 7.89 -10.02
N ASN A 52 3.98 6.92 -10.91
CA ASN A 52 3.84 7.08 -12.36
C ASN A 52 2.42 7.43 -12.82
N ARG A 53 1.39 7.12 -12.03
CA ARG A 53 0.00 7.45 -12.36
C ARG A 53 -0.41 8.85 -11.88
N VAL A 54 0.29 9.39 -10.89
CA VAL A 54 -0.01 10.69 -10.27
C VAL A 54 0.82 11.82 -10.89
N VAL A 55 2.02 11.52 -11.39
CA VAL A 55 2.89 12.44 -12.16
C VAL A 55 2.43 12.53 -13.61
#